data_AF-A0AAD4D0F0-F1
#
_entry.id   AF-A0AAD4D0F0-F1
#
_cell.length_a   1.000
_cell.length_b   1.000
_cell.length_c   1.000
_cell.angle_alpha   90.00
_cell.angle_beta   90.00
_cell.angle_gamma   90.00
#
_symmetry.space_group_name_H-M   'P 1'
#
loop_
_entity.id
_entity.type
_entity.pdbx_description
1 polymer ?
#
loop_
_entity_poly.entity_id
_entity_poly.type
_entity_poly.pdbx_seq_one_letter_code
_entity_poly.pdbx_strand_id
1 'polypeptide(L)'
;MVSALFFYANCLHEAKMRAARNIYNDDVDFTALALQFPEFAKHLKSNGQLDFTDPDAVRQLTKSLLKRDFNLEVEIPQDRLCPPVPNRLNYILWLQDLLDTTGEEFRDDYDPDRTVVGLDMYNFQPNPLI
;
A
#
# COMPACT_ATOMS: atom_id res chain seq x y z
N MET A 1 27.94 4.41 20.35
CA MET A 1 26.85 5.38 20.59
C MET A 1 26.41 6.12 19.33
N VAL A 2 27.33 6.54 18.45
CA VAL A 2 27.00 7.32 17.23
C VAL A 2 26.23 6.50 16.16
N SER A 3 26.49 5.20 15.99
CA SER A 3 25.80 4.38 14.97
C SER A 3 24.32 4.12 15.27
N ALA A 4 23.94 3.99 16.54
CA ALA A 4 22.55 3.74 16.92
C ALA A 4 21.67 4.99 16.71
N LEU A 5 22.20 6.18 16.99
CA LEU A 5 21.52 7.45 16.68
C LEU A 5 21.40 7.69 15.17
N PHE A 6 22.43 7.33 14.40
CA PHE A 6 22.40 7.44 12.93
C PHE A 6 21.36 6.49 12.31
N PHE A 7 21.32 5.24 12.79
CA PHE A 7 20.32 4.26 12.37
C PHE A 7 18.89 4.72 12.71
N TYR A 8 18.68 5.28 13.91
CA TYR A 8 17.37 5.79 14.32
C TYR A 8 16.93 7.02 13.51
N ALA A 9 17.87 7.91 13.17
CA ALA A 9 17.61 9.08 12.33
C ALA A 9 17.25 8.69 10.88
N ASN A 10 17.94 7.71 10.30
CA ASN A 10 17.59 7.16 8.97
C ASN A 10 16.23 6.46 9.00
N CYS A 11 15.96 5.64 10.01
CA CYS A 11 14.67 4.96 10.15
C CYS A 11 13.50 5.96 10.27
N LEU A 12 13.70 7.07 10.98
CA LEU A 12 12.73 8.18 11.04
C LEU A 12 12.58 8.91 9.70
N HIS A 13 13.67 9.09 8.95
CA HIS A 13 13.65 9.70 7.63
C HIS A 13 12.87 8.83 6.62
N GLU A 14 13.16 7.53 6.58
CA GLU A 14 12.48 6.55 5.73
C GLU A 14 10.98 6.45 6.04
N ALA A 15 10.61 6.39 7.32
CA ALA A 15 9.21 6.40 7.73
C ALA A 15 8.46 7.66 7.26
N LYS A 16 9.14 8.81 7.25
CA LYS A 16 8.60 10.10 6.79
C LYS A 16 8.46 10.14 5.26
N MET A 17 9.39 9.53 4.52
CA MET A 17 9.34 9.39 3.06
C MET A 17 8.24 8.41 2.61
N ARG A 18 7.98 7.35 3.39
CA ARG A 18 6.82 6.47 3.16
C ARG A 18 5.50 7.19 3.37
N ALA A 19 5.37 7.95 4.46
CA ALA A 19 4.20 8.76 4.67
C ALA A 19 3.97 9.68 3.45
N ALA A 20 4.97 10.43 3.00
CA ALA A 20 4.80 11.36 1.87
C ALA A 20 4.26 10.73 0.57
N ARG A 21 4.53 9.44 0.30
CA ARG A 21 4.05 8.74 -0.92
C ARG A 21 2.68 8.10 -0.77
N ASN A 22 2.15 7.96 0.44
CA ASN A 22 0.84 7.36 0.66
C ASN A 22 -0.28 8.40 0.50
N ILE A 23 -1.05 8.27 -0.58
CA ILE A 23 -2.21 9.13 -0.88
C ILE A 23 -3.39 8.97 0.10
N TYR A 24 -3.33 7.97 0.98
CA TYR A 24 -4.34 7.69 2.01
C TYR A 24 -3.85 7.98 3.43
N ASN A 25 -2.88 8.88 3.60
CA ASN A 25 -2.60 9.41 4.95
C ASN A 25 -3.75 10.25 5.49
N ASP A 26 -4.44 10.94 4.58
CA ASP A 26 -5.67 11.65 4.89
C ASP A 26 -6.85 10.72 4.68
N ASP A 27 -7.89 10.92 5.48
CA ASP A 27 -9.12 10.13 5.37
C ASP A 27 -9.80 10.35 4.02
N VAL A 28 -10.40 9.28 3.50
CA VAL A 28 -11.19 9.35 2.26
C VAL A 28 -12.48 10.13 2.53
N ASP A 29 -12.69 11.21 1.79
CA ASP A 29 -13.99 11.89 1.76
C ASP A 29 -15.03 11.02 1.02
N PHE A 30 -15.82 10.27 1.79
CA PHE A 30 -16.87 9.41 1.24
C PHE A 30 -18.01 10.20 0.59
N THR A 31 -18.24 11.44 1.00
CA THR A 31 -19.27 12.27 0.36
C THR A 31 -18.84 12.64 -1.05
N ALA A 32 -17.59 13.12 -1.20
CA ALA A 32 -17.01 13.42 -2.50
C ALA A 32 -16.91 12.17 -3.39
N LEU A 33 -16.59 11.01 -2.81
CA LEU A 33 -16.54 9.73 -3.53
C LEU A 33 -17.93 9.29 -4.02
N ALA A 34 -18.96 9.41 -3.18
CA ALA A 34 -20.34 9.07 -3.53
C ALA A 34 -20.90 9.95 -4.66
N LEU A 35 -20.49 11.22 -4.75
CA LEU A 35 -20.86 12.09 -5.86
C LEU A 35 -20.29 11.61 -7.21
N GLN A 36 -19.13 10.95 -7.20
CA GLN A 36 -18.48 10.44 -8.41
C GLN A 36 -18.94 9.02 -8.78
N PHE A 37 -19.28 8.20 -7.79
CA PHE A 37 -19.61 6.79 -7.96
C PHE A 37 -21.01 6.47 -7.41
N PRO A 38 -22.07 6.50 -8.26
CA PRO A 38 -23.44 6.27 -7.83
C PRO A 38 -23.69 4.92 -7.18
N GLU A 39 -22.96 3.87 -7.59
CA GLU A 39 -23.07 2.54 -6.97
C GLU A 39 -22.54 2.55 -5.54
N PHE A 40 -21.46 3.28 -5.25
CA PHE A 40 -20.98 3.47 -3.88
C PHE A 40 -21.94 4.32 -3.04
N ALA A 41 -22.56 5.33 -3.65
CA ALA A 41 -23.53 6.21 -2.96
C ALA A 41 -24.70 5.43 -2.33
N LYS A 42 -25.12 4.32 -2.94
CA LYS A 42 -26.21 3.46 -2.42
C LYS A 42 -25.89 2.84 -1.05
N HIS A 43 -24.61 2.74 -0.70
CA HIS A 43 -24.15 2.15 0.56
C HIS A 43 -23.79 3.19 1.63
N LEU A 44 -23.85 4.48 1.31
CA LEU A 44 -23.55 5.54 2.27
C LEU A 44 -24.77 5.85 3.15
N LYS A 45 -24.56 5.93 4.46
CA LYS A 45 -25.60 6.34 5.41
C LYS A 45 -25.91 7.82 5.25
N SER A 46 -27.08 8.25 5.72
CA SER A 46 -27.51 9.67 5.66
C SER A 46 -26.59 10.63 6.40
N ASN A 47 -25.80 10.13 7.36
CA ASN A 47 -24.80 10.90 8.09
C ASN A 47 -23.41 10.91 7.41
N GLY A 48 -23.28 10.40 6.18
CA GLY A 48 -22.03 10.35 5.43
C GLY A 48 -21.07 9.23 5.84
N GLN A 49 -21.48 8.33 6.73
CA GLN A 49 -20.66 7.20 7.17
C GLN A 49 -20.92 5.94 6.36
N LEU A 50 -19.90 5.10 6.22
CA LEU A 50 -20.00 3.78 5.61
C LEU A 50 -20.17 2.70 6.67
N ASP A 51 -20.95 1.66 6.37
CA ASP A 51 -20.99 0.44 7.18
C ASP A 51 -19.87 -0.53 6.78
N PHE A 52 -18.82 -0.64 7.58
CA PHE A 52 -17.71 -1.57 7.31
C PHE A 52 -18.05 -3.04 7.61
N THR A 53 -19.23 -3.33 8.17
CA THR A 53 -19.71 -4.70 8.37
C THR A 53 -20.50 -5.22 7.17
N ASP A 54 -20.97 -4.33 6.28
CA ASP A 54 -21.62 -4.70 5.03
C ASP A 54 -20.54 -5.03 3.96
N PRO A 55 -20.43 -6.30 3.53
CA PRO A 55 -19.43 -6.70 2.57
C PRO A 55 -19.64 -6.06 1.19
N ASP A 56 -20.88 -5.70 0.80
CA ASP A 56 -21.13 -5.00 -0.45
C ASP A 56 -20.68 -3.54 -0.38
N ALA A 57 -20.93 -2.86 0.74
CA ALA A 57 -20.41 -1.51 0.98
C ALA A 57 -18.88 -1.46 0.89
N VAL A 58 -18.19 -2.41 1.54
CA VAL A 58 -16.72 -2.50 1.50
C VAL A 58 -16.20 -2.84 0.08
N ARG A 59 -16.90 -3.70 -0.66
CA ARG A 59 -16.58 -3.97 -2.07
C ARG A 59 -16.72 -2.74 -2.94
N GLN A 60 -17.82 -2.00 -2.82
CA GLN A 60 -18.03 -0.79 -3.60
C GLN A 60 -17.03 0.30 -3.25
N LEU A 61 -16.66 0.45 -1.97
CA LEU A 61 -15.57 1.33 -1.57
C LEU A 61 -14.27 0.94 -2.28
N THR A 62 -13.90 -0.34 -2.22
CA THR A 62 -12.66 -0.86 -2.81
C THR A 62 -12.61 -0.63 -4.32
N LYS A 63 -13.69 -0.95 -5.04
CA LYS A 63 -13.80 -0.69 -6.48
C LYS A 63 -13.68 0.80 -6.81
N SER A 64 -14.35 1.65 -6.06
CA SER A 64 -14.36 3.11 -6.30
C SER A 64 -12.98 3.72 -6.06
N LEU A 65 -12.28 3.32 -5.00
CA LEU A 65 -10.92 3.77 -4.72
C LEU A 65 -9.93 3.31 -5.80
N LEU A 66 -9.98 2.04 -6.20
CA LEU A 66 -9.13 1.50 -7.27
C LEU A 66 -9.34 2.23 -8.60
N LYS A 67 -10.59 2.54 -8.94
CA LYS A 67 -10.92 3.28 -10.16
C LYS A 67 -10.48 4.74 -10.08
N ARG A 68 -10.77 5.45 -8.99
CA ARG A 68 -10.45 6.88 -8.83
C ARG A 68 -8.95 7.13 -8.82
N ASP A 69 -8.20 6.36 -8.03
CA ASP A 69 -6.81 6.69 -7.69
C ASP A 69 -5.79 5.99 -8.59
N PHE A 70 -6.16 4.84 -9.17
CA PHE A 70 -5.25 4.02 -9.97
C PHE A 70 -5.80 3.71 -11.37
N ASN A 71 -7.00 4.18 -11.71
CA ASN A 71 -7.70 3.87 -12.95
C ASN A 71 -7.86 2.35 -13.20
N LEU A 72 -8.01 1.57 -12.14
CA LEU A 72 -8.19 0.13 -12.20
C LEU A 72 -9.67 -0.24 -12.07
N GLU A 73 -10.20 -0.94 -13.07
CA GLU A 73 -11.52 -1.58 -13.01
C GLU A 73 -11.36 -3.04 -12.61
N VAL A 74 -11.96 -3.41 -11.49
CA VAL A 74 -11.79 -4.74 -10.89
C VAL A 74 -13.14 -5.30 -10.48
N GLU A 75 -13.37 -6.56 -10.82
CA GLU A 75 -14.47 -7.35 -10.29
C GLU A 75 -14.01 -8.13 -9.06
N ILE A 76 -14.66 -7.88 -7.92
CA ILE A 76 -14.35 -8.52 -6.64
C ILE A 76 -15.49 -9.50 -6.35
N PRO A 77 -15.23 -10.82 -6.40
CA PRO A 77 -16.28 -11.83 -6.21
C PRO A 77 -16.78 -11.84 -4.76
N GLN A 78 -18.05 -12.20 -4.58
CA GLN A 78 -18.73 -12.13 -3.28
C GLN A 78 -18.26 -13.19 -2.28
N ASP A 79 -17.73 -14.30 -2.77
CA ASP A 79 -17.28 -15.47 -2.00
C ASP A 79 -15.82 -15.36 -1.52
N ARG A 80 -15.19 -14.18 -1.67
CA ARG A 80 -13.79 -13.94 -1.28
C ARG A 80 -13.64 -12.67 -0.44
N LEU A 81 -12.52 -12.61 0.25
CA LEU A 81 -12.14 -11.45 1.05
C LEU A 81 -11.94 -10.21 0.16
N CYS A 82 -12.62 -9.11 0.52
CA CYS A 82 -12.40 -7.81 -0.11
C CYS A 82 -11.22 -7.09 0.55
N PRO A 83 -10.15 -6.74 -0.18
CA PRO A 83 -8.97 -6.14 0.41
C PRO A 83 -9.18 -4.62 0.65
N PRO A 84 -8.86 -4.10 1.85
CA PRO A 84 -8.84 -2.65 2.07
C PRO A 84 -7.67 -1.99 1.34
N VAL A 85 -7.96 -1.15 0.34
CA VAL A 85 -6.95 -0.51 -0.53
C VAL A 85 -5.86 0.25 0.24
N PRO A 86 -6.17 1.10 1.24
CA PRO A 86 -5.13 1.86 1.95
C PRO A 86 -4.08 0.96 2.61
N ASN A 87 -4.50 -0.15 3.22
CA ASN A 87 -3.58 -1.09 3.86
C ASN A 87 -2.73 -1.85 2.83
N ARG A 88 -3.27 -2.13 1.64
CA ARG A 88 -2.49 -2.76 0.55
C ARG A 88 -1.45 -1.80 -0.02
N LEU A 89 -1.79 -0.52 -0.17
CA LEU A 89 -0.83 0.49 -0.60
C LEU A 89 0.32 0.66 0.41
N ASN A 90 0.01 0.69 1.71
CA ASN A 90 1.03 0.70 2.76
C ASN A 90 2.04 -0.44 2.61
N TYR A 91 1.55 -1.65 2.30
CA TYR A 91 2.42 -2.80 2.12
C TYR A 91 3.27 -2.72 0.85
N ILE A 92 2.70 -2.25 -0.26
CA ILE A 92 3.44 -2.04 -1.51
C ILE A 92 4.54 -0.99 -1.32
N LEU A 93 4.24 0.14 -0.68
CA LEU A 93 5.24 1.18 -0.38
C LEU A 93 6.33 0.67 0.55
N TRP A 94 5.98 -0.19 1.52
CA TRP A 94 6.97 -0.84 2.38
C TRP A 94 7.90 -1.78 1.59
N LEU A 95 7.36 -2.56 0.67
CA LEU A 95 8.17 -3.42 -0.20
C LEU A 95 9.08 -2.61 -1.12
N GLN A 96 8.60 -1.48 -1.65
CA GLN A 96 9.43 -0.58 -2.46
C GLN A 96 10.64 -0.08 -1.67
N ASP A 97 10.42 0.36 -0.42
CA ASP A 97 11.53 0.83 0.43
C ASP A 97 12.53 -0.29 0.74
N LEU A 98 12.02 -1.49 0.99
CA LEU A 98 12.87 -2.64 1.21
C LEU A 98 13.72 -2.94 -0.02
N LEU A 99 13.15 -2.86 -1.23
CA LEU A 99 13.88 -3.05 -2.47
C LEU A 99 14.93 -1.95 -2.67
N ASP A 100 14.57 -0.68 -2.49
CA ASP A 100 15.47 0.45 -2.70
C ASP A 100 16.66 0.42 -1.74
N THR A 101 16.43 -0.03 -0.50
CA THR A 101 17.45 -0.10 0.56
C THR A 101 18.26 -1.40 0.61
N THR A 102 17.92 -2.40 -0.20
CA THR A 102 18.63 -3.70 -0.22
C THR A 102 19.34 -3.90 -1.56
N GLY A 103 20.66 -4.06 -1.56
CA GLY A 103 21.50 -4.25 -2.75
C GLY A 103 22.97 -4.54 -2.37
N GLU A 104 23.85 -4.70 -3.35
CA GLU A 104 25.31 -4.83 -3.07
C GLU A 104 25.88 -3.58 -2.41
N GLU A 105 25.34 -2.43 -2.79
CA GLU A 105 25.60 -1.13 -2.18
C GLU A 105 24.35 -0.65 -1.45
N PHE A 106 24.53 -0.09 -0.26
CA PHE A 106 23.43 0.58 0.44
C PHE A 106 23.09 1.88 -0.28
N ARG A 107 21.82 2.04 -0.64
CA ARG A 107 21.24 3.24 -1.25
C ARG A 107 19.90 3.53 -0.55
N ASP A 108 19.50 4.78 -0.45
CA ASP A 108 18.22 5.19 0.15
C ASP A 108 17.32 5.93 -0.86
N ASP A 109 17.68 5.86 -2.14
CA ASP A 109 16.99 6.47 -3.27
C ASP A 109 16.44 5.43 -4.25
N TYR A 110 15.31 5.78 -4.87
CA TYR A 110 14.68 4.98 -5.93
C TYR A 110 15.41 5.18 -7.25
N ASP A 111 15.98 4.10 -7.79
CA ASP A 111 16.68 4.07 -9.08
C ASP A 111 15.83 3.31 -10.12
N PRO A 112 15.22 3.99 -11.11
CA PRO A 112 14.39 3.34 -12.13
C PRO A 112 15.19 2.49 -13.13
N ASP A 113 16.50 2.69 -13.24
CA ASP A 113 17.37 1.95 -14.16
C ASP A 113 17.94 0.68 -13.49
N ARG A 114 17.78 0.57 -12.17
CA ARG A 114 18.21 -0.60 -11.41
C ARG A 114 17.37 -1.82 -11.79
N THR A 115 18.05 -2.87 -12.23
CA THR A 115 17.40 -4.16 -12.50
C THR A 115 17.18 -4.93 -11.19
N VAL A 116 15.92 -5.11 -10.80
CA VAL A 116 15.52 -5.98 -9.68
C VAL A 116 15.13 -7.36 -10.22
N VAL A 117 15.90 -8.40 -9.89
CA VAL A 117 15.68 -9.77 -10.39
C VAL A 117 14.71 -10.58 -9.52
N GLY A 118 14.57 -10.24 -8.24
CA GLY A 118 13.67 -10.92 -7.32
C GLY A 118 13.94 -10.57 -5.86
N LEU A 119 12.98 -10.89 -5.01
CA LEU A 119 13.09 -10.81 -3.55
C LEU A 119 12.85 -12.22 -3.02
N ASP A 120 13.90 -12.87 -2.54
CA ASP A 120 13.84 -14.21 -1.97
C ASP A 120 14.10 -14.14 -0.46
N MET A 121 13.31 -14.89 0.31
CA MET A 121 13.43 -14.98 1.76
C MET A 121 14.29 -16.16 2.18
N TYR A 122 14.58 -17.09 1.26
CA TYR A 122 15.43 -18.25 1.54
C TYR A 122 16.87 -17.94 1.17
N ASN A 123 17.70 -17.85 2.21
CA ASN A 123 19.14 -17.81 2.06
C ASN A 123 19.59 -19.18 1.53
N PHE A 124 19.70 -19.33 0.20
CA PHE A 124 20.30 -20.51 -0.41
C PHE A 124 21.80 -20.43 -0.13
N GLN A 125 22.20 -20.82 1.08
CA GLN A 125 23.59 -21.14 1.36
C GLN A 125 23.91 -22.34 0.46
N PRO A 126 24.76 -22.21 -0.57
CA PRO A 126 25.23 -23.38 -1.28
C PRO A 126 25.92 -24.25 -0.24
N ASN A 127 25.32 -25.40 0.09
CA ASN A 127 25.96 -26.38 0.95
C ASN A 127 27.25 -26.81 0.25
N PRO A 128 28.44 -26.45 0.75
CA PRO A 128 29.66 -26.96 0.16
C PRO A 128 29.75 -28.43 0.61
N LEU A 129 29.74 -29.33 -0.38
CA LEU A 129 30.19 -30.73 -0.33
C LEU A 129 29.13 -31.78 0.00
N ILE A 130 28.50 -32.32 -1.06
CA ILE A 130 28.63 -33.76 -1.40
C ILE A 130 29.38 -33.82 -2.72
#